data_AF-A0A317MI49-F1
#
_entry.id   AF-A0A317MI49-F1
#
_cell.length_a   1.000
_cell.length_b   1.000
_cell.length_c   1.000
_cell.angle_alpha   90.00
_cell.angle_beta   90.00
_cell.angle_gamma   90.00
#
_symmetry.space_group_name_H-M   'P 1'
#
loop_
_entity.id
_entity.type
_entity.pdbx_description
1 polymer ?
#
loop_
_entity_poly.entity_id
_entity_poly.type
_entity_poly.pdbx_seq_one_letter_code
_entity_poly.pdbx_strand_id
1 'polypeptide(L)'
;MIKDLQNQKIVIAGGTSGIGLATAKMLVESLANITVTGREQKKIEALHISDPKLNAIAIDSSDKNQLTTFFSTFGSFDHLIITLSGAKGAGSFSELSLDDLREGFEKKFWPYLQTI
;
A
#
# COMPACT_ATOMS: atom_id res chain seq x y z
N MET A 1 23.76 3.37 0.86
CA MET A 1 23.79 2.04 0.23
C MET A 1 22.58 1.30 0.77
N ILE A 2 21.58 0.98 -0.07
CA ILE A 2 20.50 0.07 0.36
C ILE A 2 21.19 -1.29 0.60
N LYS A 3 20.93 -1.94 1.74
CA LYS A 3 21.40 -3.30 2.02
C LYS A 3 21.06 -4.22 0.85
N ASP A 4 21.75 -5.34 0.69
CA ASP A 4 21.39 -6.33 -0.33
C ASP A 4 19.95 -6.84 -0.09
N LEU A 5 19.04 -6.45 -0.99
CA LEU A 5 17.63 -6.85 -1.00
C LEU A 5 17.33 -7.86 -2.11
N GLN A 6 18.37 -8.35 -2.80
CA GLN A 6 18.20 -9.25 -3.92
C GLN A 6 17.37 -10.48 -3.50
N ASN A 7 16.36 -10.81 -4.31
CA ASN A 7 15.40 -11.90 -4.09
C ASN A 7 14.50 -11.78 -2.84
N GLN A 8 14.64 -10.77 -2.00
CA GLN A 8 13.76 -10.59 -0.85
C GLN A 8 12.34 -10.20 -1.30
N LYS A 9 11.33 -10.72 -0.61
CA LYS A 9 9.91 -10.46 -0.86
C LYS A 9 9.46 -9.24 -0.06
N ILE A 10 9.01 -8.21 -0.76
CA ILE A 10 8.60 -6.93 -0.16
C ILE A 10 7.15 -6.65 -0.53
N VAL A 11 6.30 -6.45 0.48
CA VAL A 11 4.92 -5.99 0.31
C VAL A 11 4.85 -4.50 0.63
N ILE A 12 4.26 -3.72 -0.27
CA ILE A 12 4.05 -2.27 -0.10
C ILE A 12 2.55 -1.98 -0.12
N ALA A 13 1.96 -1.83 1.08
CA ALA A 13 0.56 -1.50 1.24
C ALA A 13 0.32 0.00 0.96
N GLY A 14 -0.51 0.31 -0.04
CA GLY A 14 -0.64 1.68 -0.56
C GLY A 14 0.45 2.04 -1.58
N GLY A 15 1.04 1.05 -2.25
CA GLY A 15 2.15 1.21 -3.19
C GLY A 15 1.77 1.65 -4.61
N THR A 16 0.49 1.96 -4.88
CA THR A 16 0.01 2.26 -6.25
C THR A 16 0.07 3.75 -6.62
N SER A 17 0.51 4.63 -5.70
CA SER A 17 0.67 6.07 -5.97
C SER A 17 1.59 6.74 -4.95
N GLY A 18 1.93 8.01 -5.18
CA GLY A 18 2.64 8.85 -4.22
C GLY A 18 3.96 8.24 -3.72
N ILE A 19 4.18 8.33 -2.40
CA ILE A 19 5.39 7.84 -1.75
C ILE A 19 5.53 6.32 -1.92
N GLY A 20 4.46 5.54 -1.75
CA GLY A 20 4.52 4.08 -1.88
C GLY A 20 4.97 3.63 -3.27
N LEU A 21 4.48 4.28 -4.33
CA LEU A 21 4.92 3.99 -5.70
C LEU A 21 6.36 4.43 -5.94
N ALA A 22 6.77 5.60 -5.45
CA ALA A 22 8.16 6.04 -5.55
C ALA A 22 9.11 5.05 -4.85
N THR A 23 8.74 4.58 -3.65
CA THR A 23 9.47 3.53 -2.93
C THR A 23 9.53 2.24 -3.72
N ALA A 24 8.41 1.78 -4.31
CA ALA A 24 8.37 0.57 -5.13
C ALA A 24 9.36 0.66 -6.31
N LYS A 25 9.36 1.77 -7.04
CA LYS A 25 10.27 2.01 -8.17
C LYS A 25 11.74 2.04 -7.74
N MET A 26 12.05 2.66 -6.61
CA MET A 26 13.42 2.66 -6.07
C MET A 26 13.89 1.24 -5.69
N LEU A 27 13.00 0.40 -5.19
CA LEU A 27 13.34 -0.97 -4.74
C LEU A 27 13.44 -1.98 -5.90
N VAL A 28 12.77 -1.74 -7.03
CA VAL A 28 12.92 -2.57 -8.24
C VAL A 28 14.37 -2.62 -8.72
N GLU A 29 15.12 -1.52 -8.57
CA GLU A 29 16.55 -1.47 -8.91
C GLU A 29 17.42 -2.36 -8.01
N SER A 30 16.88 -2.85 -6.88
CA SER A 30 17.57 -3.74 -5.94
C SER A 30 17.35 -5.24 -6.23
N LEU A 31 16.73 -5.60 -7.36
CA LEU A 31 16.41 -7.00 -7.72
C LEU A 31 15.57 -7.75 -6.66
N ALA A 32 14.77 -7.01 -5.89
CA ALA A 32 13.83 -7.54 -4.92
C ALA A 32 12.50 -7.92 -5.60
N ASN A 33 11.76 -8.83 -4.98
CA ASN A 33 10.44 -9.26 -5.42
C ASN A 33 9.37 -8.33 -4.80
N ILE A 34 9.03 -7.26 -5.51
CA ILE A 34 8.11 -6.23 -5.01
C ILE A 34 6.67 -6.55 -5.37
N THR A 35 5.78 -6.47 -4.38
CA THR A 35 4.33 -6.49 -4.56
C THR A 35 3.71 -5.24 -3.95
N VAL A 36 3.06 -4.41 -4.76
CA VAL A 36 2.31 -3.25 -4.31
C VAL A 36 0.82 -3.57 -4.20
N THR A 37 0.15 -2.99 -3.21
CA THR A 37 -1.30 -3.12 -3.07
C THR A 37 -1.98 -1.75 -3.07
N GLY A 38 -3.22 -1.70 -3.57
CA GLY A 38 -4.05 -0.51 -3.54
C GLY A 38 -5.48 -0.83 -4.00
N ARG A 39 -6.45 0.01 -3.66
CA ARG A 39 -7.88 -0.31 -3.85
C ARG A 39 -8.41 -0.12 -5.29
N GLU A 40 -7.73 0.66 -6.12
CA GLU A 40 -8.25 1.06 -7.43
C GLU A 40 -7.72 0.16 -8.55
N GLN A 41 -8.55 -0.75 -9.05
CA GLN A 41 -8.22 -1.69 -10.13
C GLN A 41 -7.63 -0.99 -11.37
N LYS A 42 -8.17 0.18 -11.76
CA LYS A 42 -7.64 0.97 -12.88
C LYS A 42 -6.18 1.39 -12.69
N LYS A 43 -5.76 1.69 -11.45
CA LYS A 43 -4.35 2.03 -11.16
C LYS A 43 -3.45 0.81 -11.24
N ILE A 44 -3.95 -0.36 -10.84
CA ILE A 44 -3.25 -1.65 -10.96
C ILE A 44 -2.97 -1.95 -12.43
N GLU A 45 -3.98 -1.87 -13.28
CA GLU A 45 -3.85 -2.12 -14.72
C GLU A 45 -2.87 -1.15 -15.38
N ALA A 46 -2.94 0.13 -15.04
CA ALA A 46 -1.98 1.12 -15.54
C ALA A 46 -0.54 0.82 -15.10
N LEU A 47 -0.35 0.35 -13.85
CA LEU A 47 0.96 -0.03 -13.31
C LEU A 47 1.55 -1.26 -13.99
N HIS A 48 0.74 -2.27 -14.32
CA HIS A 48 1.23 -3.44 -15.07
C HIS A 48 1.78 -3.04 -16.45
N ILE A 49 1.24 -1.97 -17.05
CA ILE A 49 1.73 -1.43 -18.33
C ILE A 49 2.99 -0.57 -18.12
N SER A 50 2.97 0.35 -17.15
CA SER A 50 4.05 1.32 -16.96
C SER A 50 5.28 0.75 -16.27
N ASP A 51 5.09 -0.24 -15.40
CA ASP A 51 6.13 -0.79 -14.51
C ASP A 51 5.99 -2.33 -14.42
N PRO A 52 6.21 -3.08 -15.51
CA PRO A 52 5.92 -4.53 -15.59
C PRO A 52 6.75 -5.41 -14.64
N LYS A 53 7.80 -4.86 -14.02
CA LYS A 53 8.59 -5.55 -12.98
C LYS A 53 7.91 -5.54 -11.61
N LEU A 54 6.94 -4.66 -11.39
CA LEU A 54 6.16 -4.60 -10.16
C LEU A 54 4.99 -5.58 -10.24
N ASN A 55 4.85 -6.42 -9.23
CA ASN A 55 3.56 -7.09 -9.00
C ASN A 55 2.61 -6.07 -8.35
N ALA A 56 1.39 -5.99 -8.84
CA ALA A 56 0.39 -5.08 -8.29
C ALA A 56 -0.95 -5.81 -8.13
N ILE A 57 -1.58 -5.67 -6.96
CA ILE A 57 -2.82 -6.38 -6.61
C ILE A 57 -3.83 -5.40 -6.03
N ALA A 58 -5.08 -5.50 -6.50
CA ALA A 58 -6.17 -4.70 -5.96
C ALA A 58 -6.61 -5.23 -4.59
N ILE A 59 -6.41 -4.43 -3.54
CA ILE A 59 -6.81 -4.76 -2.16
C ILE A 59 -7.29 -3.48 -1.48
N ASP A 60 -8.44 -3.56 -0.83
CA ASP A 60 -8.86 -2.56 0.15
C ASP A 60 -8.30 -2.93 1.55
N SER A 61 -7.34 -2.16 2.04
CA SER A 61 -6.75 -2.39 3.37
C SER A 61 -7.69 -2.08 4.54
N SER A 62 -8.90 -1.56 4.29
CA SER A 62 -9.96 -1.49 5.31
C SER A 62 -10.81 -2.78 5.38
N ASP A 63 -10.65 -3.68 4.39
CA ASP A 63 -11.33 -4.97 4.35
C ASP A 63 -10.40 -6.08 4.87
N LYS A 64 -10.66 -6.48 6.11
CA LYS A 64 -9.92 -7.55 6.80
C LYS A 64 -9.97 -8.89 6.05
N ASN A 65 -11.05 -9.21 5.34
CA ASN A 65 -11.18 -10.48 4.63
C ASN A 65 -10.29 -10.50 3.39
N GLN A 66 -10.19 -9.38 2.67
CA GLN A 66 -9.26 -9.23 1.56
C GLN A 66 -7.81 -9.35 2.03
N LEU A 67 -7.44 -8.65 3.13
CA LEU A 67 -6.10 -8.75 3.72
C LEU A 67 -5.76 -10.19 4.14
N THR A 68 -6.69 -10.86 4.85
CA THR A 68 -6.49 -12.24 5.29
C THR A 68 -6.29 -13.18 4.11
N THR A 69 -7.12 -13.05 3.07
CA THR A 69 -7.02 -13.88 1.85
C THR A 69 -5.70 -13.62 1.13
N PHE A 70 -5.32 -12.35 0.99
CA PHE A 70 -4.07 -11.95 0.35
C PHE A 70 -2.86 -12.54 1.06
N PHE A 71 -2.69 -12.28 2.36
CA PHE A 71 -1.52 -12.75 3.09
C PHE A 71 -1.47 -14.28 3.22
N SER A 72 -2.63 -14.95 3.33
CA SER A 72 -2.70 -16.42 3.31
C SER A 72 -2.22 -17.00 1.97
N THR A 73 -2.54 -16.34 0.86
CA THR A 73 -2.14 -16.76 -0.49
C THR A 73 -0.71 -16.35 -0.82
N PHE A 74 -0.27 -15.18 -0.35
CA PHE A 74 1.06 -14.63 -0.59
C PHE A 74 2.15 -15.45 0.12
N GLY A 75 1.83 -15.95 1.32
CA GLY A 75 2.76 -16.66 2.18
C GLY A 75 3.76 -15.71 2.84
N SER A 76 4.96 -16.21 3.12
CA SER A 76 5.99 -15.44 3.83
C SER A 76 6.55 -14.29 2.98
N PHE A 77 6.84 -13.19 3.66
CA PHE A 77 7.54 -12.01 3.12
C PHE A 77 8.63 -11.56 4.10
N ASP A 78 9.61 -10.81 3.59
CA ASP A 78 10.76 -10.34 4.38
C ASP A 78 10.56 -8.91 4.89
N HIS A 79 9.87 -8.07 4.12
CA HIS A 79 9.63 -6.66 4.44
C HIS A 79 8.19 -6.26 4.17
N LEU A 80 7.63 -5.45 5.07
CA LEU A 80 6.34 -4.80 4.92
C LEU A 80 6.53 -3.28 5.02
N ILE A 81 6.08 -2.56 4.00
CA ILE A 81 6.07 -1.10 3.96
C ILE A 81 4.62 -0.66 3.89
N ILE A 82 4.19 0.17 4.84
CA ILE A 82 2.80 0.65 4.91
C ILE A 82 2.78 2.15 4.61
N THR A 83 2.19 2.51 3.46
CA THR A 83 2.01 3.89 3.00
C THR A 83 0.54 4.20 2.74
N LEU A 84 -0.36 3.55 3.48
CA LEU A 84 -1.80 3.76 3.37
C LEU A 84 -2.15 5.19 3.79
N SER A 85 -3.13 5.78 3.12
CA SER A 85 -3.60 7.13 3.42
C SER A 85 -5.08 7.29 3.08
N GLY A 86 -5.74 8.19 3.81
CA GLY A 86 -7.08 8.67 3.53
C GLY A 86 -7.05 10.15 3.11
N ALA A 87 -8.07 10.60 2.39
CA ALA A 87 -8.19 12.01 1.98
C ALA A 87 -9.03 12.86 2.96
N LYS A 88 -9.51 12.25 4.05
CA LYS A 88 -10.47 12.85 4.99
C LYS A 88 -9.76 13.46 6.20
N GLY A 89 -10.35 14.52 6.76
CA GLY A 89 -9.76 15.29 7.87
C GLY A 89 -8.69 16.32 7.45
N ALA A 90 -8.59 16.64 6.15
CA ALA A 90 -7.75 17.72 5.64
C ALA A 90 -8.61 18.95 5.30
N GLY A 91 -8.11 20.16 5.56
CA GLY A 91 -8.83 21.41 5.30
C GLY A 91 -8.64 22.45 6.41
N SER A 92 -9.41 23.54 6.35
CA SER A 92 -9.42 24.53 7.43
C SER A 92 -9.97 23.91 8.71
N PHE A 93 -9.22 24.04 9.81
CA PHE A 93 -9.59 23.39 11.07
C PHE A 93 -10.98 23.81 11.58
N SER A 94 -11.38 25.07 11.38
CA SER A 94 -12.68 25.59 11.80
C SER A 94 -13.86 25.05 11.00
N GLU A 95 -13.61 24.46 9.82
CA GLU A 95 -14.63 23.97 8.89
C GLU A 95 -14.71 22.43 8.88
N LEU A 96 -13.81 21.75 9.58
CA LEU A 96 -13.79 20.29 9.63
C LEU A 96 -14.93 19.76 10.50
N SER A 97 -15.73 18.88 9.91
CA SER A 97 -16.73 18.13 10.66
C SER A 97 -16.04 17.07 11.54
N LEU A 98 -16.64 16.78 12.70
CA LEU A 98 -16.17 15.67 13.55
C LEU A 98 -16.23 14.33 12.81
N ASP A 99 -17.14 14.18 11.85
CA ASP A 99 -17.27 12.95 11.07
C ASP A 99 -16.13 12.80 10.06
N ASP A 100 -15.71 13.88 9.39
CA ASP A 100 -14.52 13.83 8.51
C ASP A 100 -13.24 13.54 9.31
N LEU A 101 -13.13 14.08 10.53
CA LEU A 101 -12.00 13.78 11.42
C LEU A 101 -12.01 12.30 11.83
N ARG A 102 -13.15 11.74 12.23
CA ARG A 102 -13.29 10.31 12.53
C ARG A 102 -12.95 9.46 11.32
N GLU A 103 -13.50 9.78 10.15
CA GLU A 103 -13.23 9.05 8.91
C GLU A 103 -11.74 9.09 8.53
N GLY A 104 -11.05 10.21 8.81
CA GLY A 104 -9.61 10.33 8.65
C GLY A 104 -8.83 9.31 9.50
N PHE A 105 -9.24 9.12 10.76
CA PHE A 105 -8.67 8.08 11.63
C PHE A 105 -9.06 6.68 11.15
N GLU A 106 -10.32 6.45 10.81
CA GLU A 106 -10.81 5.15 10.33
C GLU A 106 -10.06 4.66 9.10
N LYS A 107 -9.72 5.56 8.17
CA LYS A 107 -8.98 5.22 6.93
C LYS A 107 -7.46 5.17 7.09
N LYS A 108 -6.93 5.47 8.28
CA LYS A 108 -5.49 5.49 8.53
C LYS A 108 -5.08 4.54 9.64
N PHE A 109 -5.66 4.67 10.83
CA PHE A 109 -5.28 3.89 11.99
C PHE A 109 -5.59 2.40 11.82
N TRP A 110 -6.85 2.04 11.54
CA TRP A 110 -7.25 0.64 11.45
C TRP A 110 -6.62 -0.10 10.27
N PRO A 111 -6.54 0.45 9.05
CA PRO A 111 -5.89 -0.23 7.94
C PRO A 111 -4.41 -0.54 8.20
N TYR A 112 -3.68 0.34 8.91
CA TYR A 112 -2.30 0.04 9.32
C TYR A 112 -2.26 -1.14 10.27
N LEU A 113 -3.10 -1.13 11.30
CA LEU A 113 -3.13 -2.19 12.31
C LEU A 113 -3.56 -3.54 11.73
N GLN A 114 -4.54 -3.54 10.81
CA GLN A 114 -5.03 -4.76 10.16
C GLN A 114 -4.03 -5.36 9.17
N THR A 115 -3.10 -4.56 8.65
CA THR A 115 -2.07 -5.01 7.69
C THR A 115 -0.90 -5.73 8.40
N ILE A 116 -0.78 -5.61 9.72
CA ILE A 116 0.27 -6.22 10.54
C ILE A 116 -0.18 -7.58 11.09
#